data_AF-R9LNX0-F1
#
_entry.id   AF-R9LNX0-F1
#
_cell.length_a   1.000
_cell.length_b   1.000
_cell.length_c   1.000
_cell.angle_alpha   90.00
_cell.angle_beta   90.00
_cell.angle_gamma   90.00
#
_symmetry.space_group_name_H-M   'P 1'
#
loop_
_entity.id
_entity.type
_entity.pdbx_description
1 polymer ?
#
loop_
_entity_poly.entity_id
_entity_poly.type
_entity_poly.pdbx_seq_one_letter_code
_entity_poly.pdbx_strand_id
1 'polypeptide(L)' 'MLVKLLIALMLVNPFGMMINNSNPTNIGSQIARADIKEWIIEERPDGHVYKRLYNHTTGKWETDWIFVR' A
#
# COMPACT_ATOMS: atom_id res chain seq x y z
N MET A 1 -25.22 17.14 35.97
CA MET A 1 -26.24 16.14 35.62
C MET A 1 -26.97 16.60 34.35
N LEU A 2 -26.24 16.69 33.23
CA LEU A 2 -26.72 17.28 31.96
C LEU A 2 -26.23 16.50 30.71
N VAL A 3 -25.39 15.48 30.90
CA VAL A 3 -24.87 14.64 29.82
C VAL A 3 -25.77 13.43 29.53
N LYS A 4 -26.72 13.11 30.43
CA LYS A 4 -27.64 11.97 30.25
C LYS A 4 -28.82 12.25 29.31
N LEU A 5 -29.09 13.51 28.94
CA LEU A 5 -30.22 13.86 28.08
C LEU A 5 -29.86 13.88 26.58
N LEU A 6 -28.58 13.98 26.21
CA LEU A 6 -28.17 14.07 24.81
C LEU A 6 -28.04 12.70 24.11
N ILE A 7 -27.97 11.60 24.86
CA ILE A 7 -27.67 10.26 24.32
C ILE A 7 -28.96 9.51 23.90
N ALA A 8 -30.14 10.01 24.26
CA ALA A 8 -31.42 9.35 23.99
C ALA A 8 -32.05 9.70 22.62
N LEU A 9 -31.44 10.58 21.82
CA LEU A 9 -32.03 11.09 20.56
C LEU A 9 -31.21 10.73 19.30
N MET A 10 -30.65 9.53 19.24
CA MET A 10 -29.94 9.02 18.04
C MET A 10 -30.46 7.65 17.56
N LEU A 11 -31.51 7.10 18.19
CA LEU A 11 -32.12 5.82 17.84
C LEU A 11 -33.48 6.01 17.16
N VAL A 12 -33.51 6.51 15.92
CA VAL A 12 -34.44 6.04 14.87
C VAL A 12 -34.21 6.84 13.59
N ASN A 13 -33.50 6.23 12.64
CA ASN A 13 -33.70 6.60 11.24
C ASN A 13 -33.76 5.33 10.39
N PRO A 14 -34.95 4.89 9.94
CA PRO A 14 -35.10 3.71 9.11
C PRO A 14 -34.85 4.10 7.66
N PHE A 15 -33.60 4.39 7.30
CA PHE A 15 -33.23 4.41 5.89
C PHE A 15 -33.22 2.97 5.40
N GLY A 16 -34.21 2.65 4.57
CA GLY A 16 -34.45 1.31 4.04
C GLY A 16 -33.21 0.72 3.40
N MET A 17 -32.85 -0.49 3.85
CA MET A 17 -31.91 -1.36 3.15
C MET A 17 -32.56 -1.80 1.84
N MET A 18 -32.04 -1.31 0.71
CA MET A 18 -32.19 -2.02 -0.56
C MET A 18 -31.09 -3.08 -0.65
N ILE A 19 -31.47 -4.35 -0.59
CA ILE A 19 -30.58 -5.47 -0.91
C ILE A 19 -30.62 -5.65 -2.43
N ASN A 20 -29.64 -5.11 -3.13
CA ASN A 20 -29.38 -5.52 -4.51
C ASN A 20 -28.56 -6.81 -4.47
N ASN A 21 -29.20 -7.93 -4.77
CA ASN A 21 -28.54 -9.21 -4.92
C ASN A 21 -27.83 -9.27 -6.28
N SER A 22 -26.81 -8.43 -6.47
CA SER A 22 -25.86 -8.64 -7.56
C SER A 22 -24.94 -9.77 -7.12
N ASN A 23 -25.13 -10.97 -7.68
CA ASN A 23 -24.11 -12.02 -7.61
C ASN A 23 -22.78 -11.39 -8.02
N PRO A 24 -21.78 -11.25 -7.13
CA PRO A 24 -20.48 -10.83 -7.58
C PRO A 24 -19.94 -12.03 -8.36
N THR A 25 -20.03 -11.96 -9.69
CA THR A 25 -19.09 -12.69 -10.53
C THR A 25 -17.73 -12.23 -10.03
N ASN A 26 -17.08 -13.07 -9.22
CA ASN A 26 -15.76 -12.83 -8.67
C ASN A 26 -14.76 -12.99 -9.82
N ILE A 27 -14.87 -12.11 -10.81
CA ILE A 27 -13.79 -11.81 -11.72
C ILE A 27 -12.86 -10.97 -10.85
N GLY A 28 -12.01 -11.65 -10.08
CA GLY A 28 -10.93 -11.00 -9.38
C GLY A 28 -10.19 -10.18 -10.43
N SER A 29 -10.39 -8.87 -10.40
CA SER A 29 -9.59 -7.92 -11.15
C SER A 29 -8.18 -8.08 -10.58
N GLN A 30 -7.38 -8.93 -11.21
CA GLN A 30 -5.98 -9.08 -10.89
C GLN A 30 -5.31 -7.81 -11.40
N ILE A 31 -5.36 -6.75 -10.59
CA ILE A 31 -4.69 -5.49 -10.89
C ILE A 31 -3.20 -5.82 -10.93
N ALA A 32 -2.60 -5.73 -12.12
CA ALA A 32 -1.16 -5.87 -12.26
C ALA A 32 -0.50 -4.76 -11.42
N ARG A 33 0.13 -5.16 -10.30
CA ARG A 33 0.92 -4.25 -9.48
C ARG A 33 2.31 -4.17 -10.09
N ALA A 34 2.69 -2.99 -10.55
CA ALA A 34 4.07 -2.75 -10.98
C ALA A 34 5.01 -2.88 -9.77
N ASP A 35 6.16 -3.51 -10.00
CA ASP A 35 7.22 -3.53 -9.00
C ASP A 35 7.80 -2.12 -8.80
N ILE A 36 8.04 -1.76 -7.55
CA ILE A 36 8.72 -0.51 -7.20
C ILE A 36 10.21 -0.83 -7.06
N LYS A 37 11.00 -0.44 -8.06
CA LYS A 37 12.45 -0.70 -8.09
C LYS A 37 13.23 0.60 -8.12
N GLU A 38 14.34 0.64 -7.38
CA GLU A 38 15.18 1.82 -7.22
C GLU A 38 16.67 1.46 -7.28
N TRP A 39 17.46 2.30 -7.93
CA TRP A 39 18.92 2.20 -7.90
C TRP A 39 19.47 2.92 -6.67
N ILE A 40 20.03 2.17 -5.73
CA ILE A 40 20.72 2.72 -4.58
C ILE A 40 22.19 2.93 -4.95
N ILE A 41 22.71 4.12 -4.66
CA ILE A 41 24.09 4.53 -4.96
C ILE A 41 24.84 4.64 -3.63
N GLU A 42 26.04 4.07 -3.59
CA GLU A 42 26.93 4.13 -2.42
C GLU A 42 28.33 4.56 -2.88
N GLU A 43 28.84 5.64 -2.28
CA GLU A 43 30.22 6.08 -2.44
C GLU A 43 31.04 5.57 -1.25
N ARG A 44 32.12 4.84 -1.54
CA ARG A 44 32.99 4.26 -0.53
C ARG A 44 34.12 5.22 -0.14
N PRO A 45 34.77 5.03 1.02
CA PRO A 45 35.86 5.89 1.48
C PRO A 45 37.08 5.97 0.55
N ASP A 46 37.24 5.00 -0.36
CA ASP A 46 38.28 4.95 -1.38
C ASP A 46 37.93 5.77 -2.64
N GLY A 47 36.76 6.43 -2.66
CA GLY A 47 36.27 7.24 -3.77
C GLY A 47 35.53 6.43 -4.84
N HIS A 48 35.45 5.11 -4.70
CA HIS A 48 34.72 4.28 -5.64
C HIS A 48 33.20 4.38 -5.39
N VAL A 49 32.45 4.55 -6.47
CA VAL A 49 30.99 4.61 -6.47
C VAL A 49 30.42 3.31 -7.02
N TYR A 50 29.48 2.75 -6.28
CA TYR A 50 28.75 1.55 -6.66
C TYR A 50 27.25 1.84 -6.72
N LYS A 51 26.54 1.06 -7.52
CA LYS A 51 25.07 1.04 -7.51
C LYS A 51 24.54 -0.37 -7.40
N ARG A 52 23.37 -0.52 -6.79
CA ARG A 52 22.68 -1.81 -6.64
C ARG A 52 21.18 -1.61 -6.76
N LEU A 53 20.47 -2.55 -7.40
CA LEU A 53 19.02 -2.45 -7.60
C LEU A 53 18.26 -3.03 -6.41
N TYR A 54 17.45 -2.20 -5.75
CA TYR A 54 16.57 -2.61 -4.67
C TYR A 54 15.13 -2.71 -5.17
N ASN A 55 14.47 -3.83 -4.88
CA ASN A 55 13.04 -4.01 -5.13
C ASN A 55 12.28 -3.81 -3.82
N HIS A 56 11.57 -2.68 -3.71
CA HIS A 56 10.73 -2.31 -2.57
C HIS A 56 9.46 -3.16 -2.47
N THR A 57 8.99 -3.74 -3.58
CA THR A 57 7.85 -4.69 -3.55
C THR A 57 8.22 -5.97 -2.82
N THR A 58 9.43 -6.50 -3.03
CA THR A 58 9.88 -7.75 -2.39
C THR A 58 10.76 -7.54 -1.16
N GLY A 59 11.26 -6.32 -0.94
CA GLY A 59 12.21 -5.99 0.12
C GLY A 59 13.59 -6.65 -0.09
N LYS A 60 14.03 -6.80 -1.34
CA LYS A 60 15.23 -7.58 -1.69
C LYS A 60 16.09 -6.85 -2.70
N TRP A 61 17.38 -7.13 -2.64
CA TRP A 61 18.33 -6.76 -3.67
C TRP A 61 18.21 -7.72 -4.86
N GLU A 62 18.05 -7.18 -6.07
CA GLU A 62 17.93 -7.99 -7.29
C GLU A 62 19.25 -8.14 -8.05
N THR A 63 20.22 -7.27 -7.78
CA THR A 63 21.55 -7.33 -8.37
C THR A 63 22.62 -7.31 -7.29
N ASP A 64 23.85 -7.65 -7.64
CA ASP A 64 25.03 -7.30 -6.86
C ASP A 64 25.43 -5.84 -7.07
N TRP A 65 26.44 -5.38 -6.34
CA TRP A 65 27.04 -4.07 -6.51
C TRP A 65 27.70 -3.96 -7.88
N ILE A 66 27.32 -2.94 -8.65
CA ILE A 66 27.87 -2.61 -9.94
C ILE A 66 28.75 -1.38 -9.77
N PHE A 67 30.02 -1.50 -10.11
CA PHE A 67 30.96 -0.39 -10.11
C PHE A 67 30.53 0.67 -11.15
N VAL A 68 30.62 1.94 -10.76
CA VAL A 68 30.25 3.09 -11.60
C VAL A 68 31.47 3.92 -11.97
N ARG A 69 32.25 4.36 -10.99
CA ARG A 69 33.48 5.16 -11.18
C ARG A 69 34.34 5.16 -9.93
#